data_AF-A0A969NLJ2-F1
#
_entry.id   AF-A0A969NLJ2-F1
#
_cell.length_a   1.000
_cell.length_b   1.000
_cell.length_c   1.000
_cell.angle_alpha   90.00
_cell.angle_beta   90.00
_cell.angle_gamma   90.00
#
_symmetry.space_group_name_H-M   'P 1'
#
loop_
_entity.id
_entity.type
_entity.pdbx_description
1 polymer ?
#
loop_
_entity_poly.entity_id
_entity_poly.type
_entity_poly.pdbx_seq_one_letter_code
_entity_poly.pdbx_strand_id
1 'polypeptide(L)'
;WFDRSTFFEAIFYKDQMEYIADFSQTGELIEYKMHLPVEYLPEAIKTQLESTGEIMNTLLKNKGNSIEYEAIVRDSRQLRYLIRITNLGKVIEERQL
;
A
#
# COMPACT_ATOMS: atom_id res chain seq x y z
N TRP A 1 2.84 -6.58 -18.60
CA TRP A 1 4.25 -6.80 -18.27
C TRP A 1 5.05 -5.59 -18.73
N PHE A 2 5.87 -5.04 -17.86
CA PHE A 2 6.79 -3.94 -18.15
C PHE A 2 8.20 -4.37 -17.74
N ASP A 3 9.17 -4.17 -18.62
CA ASP A 3 10.58 -4.36 -18.31
C ASP A 3 11.12 -3.09 -17.66
N ARG A 4 11.67 -3.22 -16.44
CA ARG A 4 12.24 -2.13 -15.64
C ARG A 4 13.76 -2.25 -15.48
N SER A 5 14.42 -2.98 -16.38
CA SER A 5 15.86 -3.29 -16.41
C SER A 5 16.35 -4.20 -15.30
N THR A 6 15.91 -4.01 -14.05
CA THR A 6 16.31 -4.82 -12.89
C THR A 6 15.24 -5.79 -12.42
N PHE A 7 14.00 -5.59 -12.84
CA PHE A 7 12.84 -6.43 -12.55
C PHE A 7 11.81 -6.36 -13.68
N PHE A 8 10.84 -7.29 -13.65
CA PHE A 8 9.66 -7.29 -14.50
C PHE A 8 8.43 -6.96 -13.68
N GLU A 9 7.65 -5.96 -14.10
CA GLU A 9 6.42 -5.54 -13.44
C GLU A 9 5.21 -6.15 -14.16
N ALA A 10 4.35 -6.83 -13.42
CA ALA A 10 3.07 -7.33 -13.89
C ALA A 10 1.94 -6.51 -13.27
N ILE A 11 1.05 -5.98 -14.11
CA ILE A 11 -0.23 -5.41 -13.67
C ILE A 11 -1.32 -6.39 -14.08
N PHE A 12 -2.12 -6.83 -13.11
CA PHE A 12 -3.18 -7.80 -13.32
C PHE A 12 -4.29 -7.65 -12.30
N TYR A 13 -5.43 -8.27 -12.57
CA TYR A 13 -6.57 -8.26 -11.67
C TYR A 13 -6.79 -9.67 -11.10
N LYS A 14 -6.99 -9.75 -9.80
CA LYS A 14 -7.40 -10.96 -9.09
C LYS A 14 -8.52 -10.58 -8.13
N ASP A 15 -9.63 -11.31 -8.18
CA ASP A 15 -10.81 -11.05 -7.34
C ASP A 15 -11.32 -9.59 -7.45
N GLN A 16 -11.24 -9.02 -8.67
CA GLN A 16 -11.56 -7.62 -9.01
C GLN A 16 -10.65 -6.57 -8.35
N MET A 17 -9.57 -6.98 -7.68
CA MET A 17 -8.56 -6.08 -7.14
C MET A 17 -7.37 -6.00 -8.09
N GLU A 18 -6.88 -4.78 -8.31
CA GLU A 18 -5.65 -4.56 -9.07
C GLU A 18 -4.43 -4.94 -8.24
N TYR A 19 -3.51 -5.67 -8.88
CA TYR A 19 -2.21 -6.01 -8.37
C TYR A 19 -1.14 -5.44 -9.28
N ILE A 20 -0.08 -4.92 -8.68
CA ILE A 20 1.17 -4.56 -9.32
C ILE A 20 2.26 -5.39 -8.65
N ALA A 21 2.83 -6.35 -9.37
CA ALA A 21 3.81 -7.29 -8.83
C ALA A 21 5.15 -7.17 -9.55
N ASP A 22 6.22 -7.06 -8.78
CA ASP A 22 7.59 -6.97 -9.26
C ASP A 22 8.27 -8.33 -9.13
N PHE A 23 8.80 -8.83 -10.24
CA PHE A 23 9.51 -10.10 -10.34
C PHE A 23 10.98 -9.87 -10.68
N SER A 24 11.88 -10.63 -10.06
CA SER A 24 13.30 -10.61 -10.38
C SER A 24 13.57 -11.10 -11.80
N GLN A 25 14.79 -10.88 -12.28
CA GLN A 25 15.27 -11.43 -13.57
C GLN A 25 15.23 -12.97 -13.62
N THR A 26 15.22 -13.64 -12.47
CA THR A 26 15.11 -15.10 -12.35
C THR A 26 13.66 -15.58 -12.23
N GLY A 27 12.67 -14.67 -12.21
CA GLY A 27 11.25 -14.98 -12.11
C GLY A 27 10.73 -15.12 -10.67
N GLU A 28 11.51 -14.73 -9.67
CA GLU A 28 11.10 -14.75 -8.27
C GLU A 28 10.28 -13.50 -7.93
N LEU A 29 9.19 -13.64 -7.18
CA LEU A 29 8.41 -12.50 -6.73
C LEU A 29 9.19 -11.69 -5.68
N ILE A 30 9.45 -10.41 -5.96
CA ILE A 30 10.14 -9.48 -5.07
C ILE A 30 9.13 -8.82 -4.13
N GLU A 31 8.13 -8.16 -4.71
CA GLU A 31 7.05 -7.52 -3.97
C GLU A 31 5.78 -7.47 -4.82
N TYR A 32 4.63 -7.28 -4.17
CA TYR A 32 3.45 -6.80 -4.85
C TYR A 32 2.74 -5.74 -4.04
N LYS A 33 2.04 -4.86 -4.75
CA LYS A 33 1.10 -3.90 -4.22
C LYS A 33 -0.29 -4.29 -4.71
N MET A 34 -1.28 -4.10 -3.85
CA MET A 34 -2.67 -4.25 -4.24
C MET A 34 -3.51 -3.15 -3.64
N HIS A 35 -4.57 -2.75 -4.35
CA HIS A 35 -5.64 -1.99 -3.72
C HIS A 35 -6.23 -2.81 -2.58
N LEU A 36 -6.30 -2.21 -1.41
CA LEU A 36 -6.91 -2.82 -0.23
C LEU A 36 -8.11 -1.95 0.15
N PRO A 37 -9.35 -2.42 -0.02
CA PRO A 37 -10.51 -1.69 0.49
C PRO A 37 -10.35 -1.43 1.99
N VAL A 38 -10.83 -0.27 2.46
CA VAL A 38 -10.62 0.21 3.84
C VAL A 38 -11.20 -0.77 4.87
N GLU A 39 -12.23 -1.52 4.49
CA GLU A 39 -12.89 -2.54 5.31
C GLU A 39 -11.99 -3.75 5.60
N TYR A 40 -10.94 -3.94 4.80
CA TYR A 40 -9.95 -5.02 4.99
C TYR A 40 -8.68 -4.55 5.69
N LEU A 41 -8.57 -3.27 6.09
CA LEU A 41 -7.47 -2.84 6.95
C LEU A 41 -7.58 -3.49 8.34
N PRO A 42 -6.44 -3.81 8.98
CA PRO A 42 -6.45 -4.16 10.40
C PRO A 42 -7.06 -3.03 11.23
N GLU A 43 -7.99 -3.37 12.12
CA GLU A 43 -8.79 -2.39 12.88
C GLU A 43 -7.91 -1.35 13.59
N ALA A 44 -6.82 -1.77 14.22
CA ALA A 44 -5.90 -0.85 14.90
C ALA A 44 -5.28 0.20 13.95
N ILE A 45 -4.95 -0.20 12.72
CA ILE A 45 -4.39 0.70 11.70
C ILE A 45 -5.48 1.60 11.15
N LYS A 46 -6.68 1.05 10.91
CA LYS A 46 -7.84 1.82 10.45
C LYS A 46 -8.19 2.92 11.45
N THR A 47 -8.36 2.60 12.73
CA THR A 47 -8.65 3.58 13.79
C THR A 47 -7.54 4.63 13.90
N GLN A 48 -6.27 4.22 13.79
CA GLN A 48 -5.15 5.16 13.79
C GLN A 48 -5.23 6.16 12.63
N LEU A 49 -5.48 5.68 11.42
CA LEU A 49 -5.60 6.53 10.22
C LEU A 49 -6.83 7.46 10.28
N GLU A 50 -7.97 6.95 10.73
CA GLU A 50 -9.21 7.72 10.92
C GLU A 50 -9.05 8.83 11.97
N SER A 51 -8.17 8.65 12.96
CA SER A 51 -7.84 9.70 13.93
C SER A 51 -7.08 10.88 13.31
N THR A 52 -6.43 10.66 12.16
CA THR A 52 -5.66 11.67 11.43
C THR A 52 -6.52 12.40 10.39
N GLY A 53 -7.53 11.75 9.83
CA GLY A 53 -8.43 12.34 8.83
C GLY A 53 -9.23 11.30 8.06
N GLU A 54 -9.79 11.71 6.92
CA GLU A 54 -10.55 10.84 6.03
C GLU A 54 -9.61 9.96 5.20
N ILE A 55 -9.79 8.65 5.26
CA ILE A 55 -9.04 7.69 4.43
C ILE A 55 -9.58 7.75 3.00
N MET A 56 -8.76 8.21 2.06
CA MET A 56 -9.14 8.39 0.66
C MET A 56 -8.80 7.17 -0.20
N ASN A 57 -7.68 6.51 0.09
CA ASN A 57 -7.21 5.32 -0.61
C ASN A 57 -6.24 4.54 0.27
N THR A 58 -6.23 3.23 0.10
CA THR A 58 -5.39 2.30 0.86
C THR A 58 -4.81 1.23 -0.05
N LEU A 59 -3.55 0.91 0.20
CA LEU A 59 -2.79 -0.11 -0.52
C LEU A 59 -2.13 -1.04 0.50
N LEU A 60 -2.10 -2.33 0.18
CA LEU A 60 -1.23 -3.28 0.84
C LEU A 60 0.02 -3.45 0.00
N LYS A 61 1.19 -3.39 0.64
CA LYS A 61 2.49 -3.69 0.05
C LYS A 61 3.08 -4.92 0.73
N ASN A 62 3.21 -6.00 0.00
CA ASN A 62 3.82 -7.25 0.46
C ASN A 62 5.22 -7.40 -0.13
N LYS A 63 6.25 -7.46 0.71
CA LYS A 63 7.67 -7.61 0.33
C LYS A 63 8.21 -9.02 0.60
N GLY A 64 7.31 -10.01 0.67
CA GLY A 64 7.63 -11.40 1.03
C GLY A 64 7.82 -11.59 2.54
N ASN A 65 8.79 -10.90 3.14
CA ASN A 65 9.10 -11.02 4.57
C ASN A 65 8.39 -10.00 5.46
N SER A 66 7.70 -9.02 4.86
CA SER A 66 7.07 -7.92 5.57
C SER A 66 5.84 -7.42 4.81
N ILE A 67 4.88 -6.90 5.57
CA ILE A 67 3.67 -6.26 5.07
C ILE A 67 3.69 -4.81 5.56
N GLU A 68 3.47 -3.90 4.63
CA GLU A 68 3.27 -2.48 4.87
C GLU A 68 1.92 -2.07 4.30
N TYR A 69 1.30 -1.07 4.92
CA TYR A 69 0.11 -0.41 4.42
C TYR A 69 0.48 1.01 4.02
N GLU A 70 -0.03 1.45 2.88
CA GLU A 70 0.06 2.85 2.46
C GLU A 70 -1.35 3.42 2.41
N ALA A 71 -1.55 4.58 3.00
CA ALA A 71 -2.83 5.27 3.01
C ALA A 71 -2.65 6.72 2.53
N ILE A 72 -3.58 7.18 1.70
CA ILE A 72 -3.76 8.60 1.44
C ILE A 72 -4.85 9.09 2.39
N VAL A 73 -4.48 9.99 3.31
CA VAL A 73 -5.40 10.57 4.29
C VAL A 73 -5.58 12.06 4.00
N ARG A 74 -6.81 12.55 4.11
CA ARG A 74 -7.16 13.96 3.95
C ARG A 74 -7.52 14.57 5.30
N ASP A 75 -6.82 15.62 5.70
CA ASP A 75 -7.09 16.33 6.96
C ASP A 75 -8.28 17.30 6.83
N SER A 76 -8.66 17.91 7.96
CA SER A 76 -9.75 18.88 8.03
C SER A 76 -9.49 20.17 7.23
N ARG A 77 -8.23 20.45 6.88
CA ARG A 77 -7.81 21.57 6.03
C ARG A 77 -7.72 21.19 4.56
N GLN A 78 -8.20 19.99 4.19
CA GLN A 78 -8.15 19.43 2.84
C GLN A 78 -6.73 19.12 2.32
N LEU A 79 -5.73 19.10 3.21
CA LEU A 79 -4.37 18.67 2.87
C LEU A 79 -4.30 17.15 2.83
N ARG A 80 -3.53 16.62 1.87
CA ARG A 80 -3.40 15.17 1.66
C ARG A 80 -2.05 14.71 2.16
N TYR A 81 -2.03 13.55 2.81
CA TYR A 81 -0.85 12.94 3.37
C TYR A 81 -0.74 11.50 2.89
N LEU A 82 0.45 11.12 2.45
CA LEU A 82 0.84 9.72 2.33
C LEU A 82 1.34 9.26 3.69
N ILE A 83 0.70 8.25 4.24
CA ILE A 83 1.10 7.62 5.50
C ILE A 83 1.45 6.16 5.20
N ARG A 84 2.67 5.74 5.56
CA ARG A 84 3.14 4.35 5.44
C ARG A 84 3.27 3.74 6.81
N ILE A 85 2.65 2.59 7.02
CA ILE A 85 2.49 1.96 8.32
C ILE A 85 2.91 0.50 8.22
N THR A 86 3.64 -0.01 9.21
CA THR A 86 3.95 -1.45 9.28
C THR A 86 2.71 -2.26 9.65
N ASN A 87 2.76 -3.58 9.48
CA ASN A 87 1.74 -4.49 9.98
C ASN A 87 1.52 -4.46 11.50
N LEU A 88 2.40 -3.81 12.26
CA LEU A 88 2.30 -3.62 13.71
C LEU A 88 1.76 -2.23 14.10
N GLY A 89 1.33 -1.40 13.13
CA GLY A 89 0.81 -0.06 13.40
C GLY A 89 1.88 1.03 13.60
N LYS A 90 3.16 0.73 13.35
CA LYS A 90 4.22 1.74 13.43
C LYS A 90 4.23 2.58 12.15
N VAL A 91 4.13 3.91 12.28
CA VAL A 91 4.34 4.84 11.16
C VAL A 91 5.81 4.80 10.74
N ILE A 92 6.05 4.48 9.48
CA ILE A 92 7.37 4.46 8.82
C ILE A 92 7.64 5.82 8.20
N GLU A 93 6.63 6.38 7.54
CA GLU A 93 6.72 7.62 6.79
C GLU A 93 5.39 8.36 6.86
N GLU A 94 5.47 9.67 7.00
CA GLU A 94 4.35 10.57 6.80
C GLU A 94 4.85 11.74 5.96
N ARG A 95 4.18 12.00 4.83
CA ARG A 95 4.58 13.05 3.89
C ARG A 95 3.35 13.70 3.29
N GLN A 96 3.29 15.03 3.35
CA GLN A 96 2.28 15.80 2.64
C GLN A 96 2.46 15.64 1.12
N LEU A 97 1.36 15.44 0.40
CA LEU A 97 1.29 15.31 -1.06
C LEU A 97 1.09 16.66 -1.76
#